data_AF-A0AAW0JYK9-F1
#
_entry.id   AF-A0AAW0JYK9-F1
#
_cell.length_a   1.000
_cell.length_b   1.000
_cell.length_c   1.000
_cell.angle_alpha   90.00
_cell.angle_beta   90.00
_cell.angle_gamma   90.00
#
_symmetry.space_group_name_H-M   'P 1'
#
loop_
_entity.id
_entity.type
_entity.pdbx_description
1 polymer ?
#
loop_
_entity_poly.entity_id
_entity_poly.type
_entity_poly.pdbx_seq_one_letter_code
_entity_poly.pdbx_strand_id
1 'polypeptide(L)'
;MAAALVGGAFLSATLQVLFDRMASQEVVKFILGRKVPATLLTKLKTWCLTLSKVLSDAEVKEITDTIVKEWLDELKDAVYHAEDLLDEIATEALRCQVEAGFVTCTSKVRNFISTSFDQFGSKLESKIQEVVDKLENLASQINAIGLREGVEGRSSQRVPTTSLVDPETIIYDWLAKTTSVLHFGIEMKPL
;
A
#
# COMPACT_ATOMS: atom_id res chain seq x y z
N MET A 1 13.21 -2.19 22.81
CA MET A 1 13.36 -1.89 21.37
C MET A 1 12.14 -2.46 20.66
N ALA A 2 11.24 -1.61 20.19
CA ALA A 2 10.06 -2.03 19.43
C ALA A 2 10.13 -1.35 18.06
N ALA A 3 10.62 -2.09 17.07
CA ALA A 3 10.53 -1.75 15.67
C ALA A 3 9.78 -2.89 14.99
N ALA A 4 8.45 -2.86 15.10
CA ALA A 4 7.56 -3.77 14.39
C ALA A 4 6.18 -3.10 14.29
N LEU A 5 6.08 -2.05 13.47
CA LEU A 5 4.79 -1.43 13.13
C LEU A 5 4.84 -0.63 11.82
N VAL A 6 5.58 -1.10 10.82
CA VAL A 6 5.62 -0.49 9.47
C VAL A 6 5.21 -1.53 8.42
N GLY A 7 4.26 -2.41 8.75
CA GLY A 7 3.69 -3.37 7.81
C GLY A 7 2.40 -2.86 7.15
N GLY A 8 1.52 -2.27 7.95
CA GLY A 8 0.13 -2.06 7.50
C GLY A 8 -0.17 -0.79 6.69
N ALA A 9 0.68 0.23 6.79
CA ALA A 9 0.55 1.41 5.92
C ALA A 9 1.05 1.15 4.50
N PHE A 10 1.84 0.09 4.30
CA PHE A 10 2.61 -0.11 3.08
C PHE A 10 1.72 -0.55 1.92
N LEU A 11 0.99 -1.66 2.07
CA LEU A 11 0.16 -2.21 0.98
C LEU A 11 -0.97 -1.27 0.57
N SER A 12 -1.60 -0.59 1.54
CA SER A 12 -2.64 0.40 1.25
C SER A 12 -2.10 1.56 0.41
N ALA A 13 -0.92 2.08 0.76
CA ALA A 13 -0.26 3.13 -0.01
C ALA A 13 0.15 2.65 -1.42
N THR A 14 0.71 1.44 -1.53
CA THR A 14 1.08 0.86 -2.83
C THR A 14 -0.13 0.66 -3.73
N LEU A 15 -1.25 0.17 -3.19
CA LEU A 15 -2.50 0.02 -3.94
C LEU A 15 -3.04 1.37 -4.42
N GLN A 16 -2.90 2.43 -3.62
CA GLN A 16 -3.29 3.77 -4.04
C GLN A 16 -2.45 4.27 -5.23
N VAL A 17 -1.13 4.11 -5.16
CA VAL A 17 -0.22 4.41 -6.29
C VAL A 17 -0.61 3.59 -7.53
N LEU A 18 -0.93 2.32 -7.35
CA LEU A 18 -1.38 1.44 -8.43
C LEU A 18 -2.69 1.94 -9.07
N PHE A 19 -3.65 2.39 -8.26
CA PHE A 19 -4.90 2.97 -8.76
C PHE A 19 -4.67 4.26 -9.54
N ASP A 20 -3.78 5.13 -9.06
CA ASP A 20 -3.42 6.38 -9.74
C ASP A 20 -2.75 6.08 -11.10
N ARG A 21 -1.83 5.10 -11.14
CA ARG A 21 -1.18 4.66 -12.38
C ARG A 21 -2.17 4.05 -13.37
N MET A 22 -3.10 3.21 -12.92
CA MET A 22 -4.17 2.66 -13.78
C MET A 22 -5.12 3.75 -14.31
N ALA A 23 -5.29 4.83 -13.56
CA ALA A 23 -6.08 5.99 -13.98
C ALA A 23 -5.29 6.99 -14.84
N SER A 24 -3.97 6.81 -14.97
CA SER A 24 -3.11 7.71 -15.73
C SER A 24 -3.49 7.74 -17.20
N GLN A 25 -3.47 8.94 -17.77
CA GLN A 25 -3.89 9.16 -19.15
C GLN A 25 -3.00 8.39 -20.14
N GLU A 26 -1.71 8.28 -19.84
CA GLU A 26 -0.69 7.57 -20.60
C GLU A 26 -1.04 6.08 -20.70
N VAL A 27 -1.30 5.43 -19.57
CA VAL A 27 -1.65 4.01 -19.48
C VAL A 27 -2.96 3.71 -20.18
N VAL A 28 -3.99 4.52 -19.92
CA VAL A 28 -5.33 4.33 -20.53
C VAL A 28 -5.27 4.52 -22.04
N LYS A 29 -4.65 5.60 -22.53
CA LYS A 29 -4.50 5.84 -23.97
C LYS A 29 -3.71 4.74 -24.66
N PHE A 30 -2.64 4.28 -24.00
CA PHE A 30 -1.80 3.23 -24.53
C PHE A 30 -2.58 1.93 -24.72
N ILE A 31 -3.31 1.49 -23.70
CA ILE A 31 -4.10 0.24 -23.76
C ILE A 31 -5.20 0.32 -24.82
N LEU A 32 -5.92 1.45 -24.90
CA LEU A 32 -6.91 1.69 -25.94
C LEU A 32 -6.28 1.66 -27.36
N GLY A 33 -5.08 2.23 -27.50
CA GLY A 33 -4.35 2.24 -28.77
C GLY A 33 -3.79 0.88 -29.19
N ARG A 34 -3.60 -0.04 -28.24
CA ARG A 34 -2.92 -1.35 -28.44
C ARG A 34 -3.87 -2.52 -28.64
N LYS A 35 -5.19 -2.28 -28.72
CA LYS A 35 -6.23 -3.32 -28.77
C LYS A 35 -6.20 -4.29 -27.59
N VAL A 36 -5.47 -3.99 -26.52
CA VAL A 36 -5.55 -4.75 -25.28
C VAL A 36 -6.96 -4.53 -24.73
N PRO A 37 -7.69 -5.59 -24.39
CA PRO A 37 -9.07 -5.45 -23.98
C PRO A 37 -9.13 -4.62 -22.69
N ALA A 38 -9.81 -3.47 -22.77
CA ALA A 38 -9.95 -2.54 -21.64
C ALA A 38 -10.57 -3.21 -20.41
N THR A 39 -11.30 -4.31 -20.62
CA THR A 39 -11.85 -5.16 -19.57
C THR A 39 -10.78 -5.71 -18.62
N LEU A 40 -9.55 -5.96 -19.08
CA LEU A 40 -8.46 -6.48 -18.24
C LEU A 40 -8.02 -5.47 -17.18
N LEU A 41 -7.82 -4.20 -17.57
CA LEU A 41 -7.52 -3.14 -16.59
C LEU A 41 -8.66 -2.97 -15.58
N THR A 42 -9.91 -3.05 -16.05
CA THR A 42 -11.06 -2.95 -15.13
C THR A 42 -11.12 -4.13 -14.16
N LYS A 43 -10.77 -5.35 -14.61
CA LYS A 43 -10.67 -6.54 -13.74
C LYS A 43 -9.56 -6.38 -12.72
N LEU A 44 -8.36 -5.97 -13.16
CA LEU A 44 -7.22 -5.69 -12.28
C LEU A 44 -7.62 -4.72 -11.17
N LYS A 45 -8.20 -3.58 -11.55
CA LYS A 45 -8.70 -2.58 -10.60
C LYS A 45 -9.75 -3.16 -9.64
N THR A 46 -10.68 -3.97 -10.15
CA THR A 46 -11.76 -4.56 -9.35
C THR A 46 -11.23 -5.52 -8.30
N TRP A 47 -10.28 -6.40 -8.67
CA TRP A 47 -9.69 -7.33 -7.72
C TRP A 47 -8.83 -6.63 -6.68
N CYS A 48 -7.99 -5.66 -7.08
CA CYS A 48 -7.24 -4.83 -6.14
C CYS A 48 -8.15 -4.11 -5.13
N LEU A 49 -9.29 -3.56 -5.57
CA LEU A 49 -10.28 -2.93 -4.68
C LEU A 49 -10.98 -3.93 -3.74
N THR A 50 -11.20 -5.15 -4.22
CA THR A 50 -11.82 -6.21 -3.41
C THR A 50 -10.86 -6.65 -2.31
N LEU A 51 -9.59 -6.83 -2.64
CA LEU A 51 -8.53 -7.25 -1.72
C LEU A 51 -8.16 -6.15 -0.72
N SER A 52 -8.22 -4.88 -1.12
CA SER A 52 -7.95 -3.76 -0.20
C SER A 52 -8.92 -3.70 0.98
N LYS A 53 -10.14 -4.22 0.83
CA LYS A 53 -11.18 -4.23 1.89
C LYS A 53 -10.82 -5.13 3.07
N VAL A 54 -10.08 -6.20 2.83
CA VAL A 54 -9.73 -7.19 3.87
C VAL A 54 -8.32 -6.97 4.42
N LEU A 55 -7.57 -6.02 3.86
CA LEU A 55 -6.18 -5.77 4.16
C LEU A 55 -5.96 -5.43 5.64
N SER A 56 -6.80 -4.56 6.21
CA SER A 56 -6.68 -4.17 7.63
C SER A 56 -6.87 -5.35 8.59
N ASP A 57 -7.77 -6.29 8.28
CA ASP A 57 -7.96 -7.50 9.10
C ASP A 57 -6.82 -8.50 8.90
N ALA A 58 -6.33 -8.63 7.66
CA ALA A 58 -5.20 -9.49 7.32
C ALA A 58 -3.92 -9.07 8.04
N GLU A 59 -3.59 -7.77 8.07
CA GLU A 59 -2.39 -7.24 8.72
C GLU A 59 -2.39 -7.47 10.24
N VAL A 60 -3.54 -7.39 10.88
CA VAL A 60 -3.67 -7.71 12.31
C VAL A 60 -3.43 -9.20 12.55
N LYS A 61 -3.92 -10.05 11.64
CA LYS A 61 -3.80 -11.51 11.74
C LYS A 61 -2.46 -12.06 11.26
N GLU A 62 -1.69 -11.31 10.45
CA GLU A 62 -0.35 -11.67 9.94
C GLU A 62 0.60 -12.11 11.05
N ILE A 63 0.48 -11.51 12.24
CA ILE A 63 1.32 -11.79 13.40
C ILE A 63 1.01 -13.15 14.01
N THR A 64 -0.25 -13.58 13.96
CA THR A 64 -0.77 -14.74 14.70
C THR A 64 -1.07 -15.94 13.81
N ASP A 65 -1.35 -15.71 12.53
CA ASP A 65 -1.80 -16.72 11.59
C ASP A 65 -0.85 -16.78 10.38
N THR A 66 -0.08 -17.87 10.33
CA THR A 66 0.89 -18.11 9.25
C THR A 66 0.21 -18.24 7.88
N ILE A 67 -1.02 -18.75 7.81
CA ILE A 67 -1.76 -18.88 6.54
C ILE A 67 -2.11 -17.49 6.01
N VAL A 68 -2.56 -16.59 6.90
CA VAL A 68 -2.82 -15.20 6.53
C VAL A 68 -1.55 -14.48 6.12
N LYS A 69 -0.42 -14.77 6.76
CA LYS A 69 0.88 -14.22 6.37
C LYS A 69 1.29 -14.66 4.97
N GLU A 70 1.23 -15.96 4.67
CA GLU A 70 1.55 -16.48 3.33
C GLU A 70 0.64 -15.86 2.27
N TRP A 71 -0.66 -15.77 2.54
CA TRP A 71 -1.62 -15.11 1.66
C TRP A 71 -1.29 -13.61 1.43
N LEU A 72 -0.87 -12.89 2.48
CA LEU A 72 -0.44 -11.49 2.37
C LEU A 72 0.84 -11.35 1.56
N ASP A 73 1.80 -12.26 1.71
CA ASP A 73 3.04 -12.24 0.94
C ASP A 73 2.78 -12.52 -0.54
N GLU A 74 1.87 -13.43 -0.88
CA GLU A 74 1.39 -13.62 -2.25
C GLU A 74 0.65 -12.39 -2.80
N LEU A 75 -0.14 -11.71 -1.97
CA LEU A 75 -0.80 -10.46 -2.37
C LEU A 75 0.24 -9.36 -2.67
N LYS A 76 1.27 -9.22 -1.84
CA LYS A 76 2.37 -8.28 -2.08
C LYS A 76 3.04 -8.56 -3.42
N ASP A 77 3.39 -9.82 -3.69
CA ASP A 77 3.98 -10.25 -4.97
C ASP A 77 3.11 -9.87 -6.16
N ALA A 78 1.81 -10.19 -6.11
CA ALA A 78 0.87 -9.86 -7.18
C ALA A 78 0.74 -8.34 -7.42
N VAL A 79 0.73 -7.54 -6.35
CA VAL A 79 0.67 -6.07 -6.44
C VAL A 79 1.96 -5.50 -7.02
N TYR A 80 3.15 -6.00 -6.64
CA TYR A 80 4.41 -5.57 -7.23
C TYR A 80 4.47 -5.90 -8.73
N HIS A 81 4.05 -7.10 -9.11
CA HIS A 81 3.95 -7.44 -10.52
C HIS A 81 2.98 -6.53 -11.28
N ALA A 82 1.84 -6.15 -10.68
CA ALA A 82 0.94 -5.18 -11.26
C ALA A 82 1.62 -3.81 -11.46
N GLU A 83 2.36 -3.36 -10.45
CA GLU A 83 3.07 -2.08 -10.46
C GLU A 83 4.12 -2.02 -11.56
N ASP A 84 4.97 -3.05 -11.65
CA ASP A 84 6.01 -3.20 -12.68
C ASP A 84 5.40 -3.17 -14.09
N LEU A 85 4.24 -3.81 -14.28
CA LEU A 85 3.55 -3.81 -15.57
C LEU A 85 3.04 -2.43 -15.97
N LEU A 86 2.50 -1.66 -15.02
CA LEU A 86 2.05 -0.29 -15.29
C LEU A 86 3.22 0.63 -15.62
N ASP A 87 4.39 0.43 -14.99
CA ASP A 87 5.61 1.17 -15.33
C ASP A 87 6.17 0.79 -16.70
N GLU A 88 6.13 -0.50 -17.07
CA GLU A 88 6.51 -0.97 -18.41
C GLU A 88 5.58 -0.35 -19.47
N ILE A 89 4.27 -0.27 -19.20
CA ILE A 89 3.30 0.42 -20.07
C ILE A 89 3.62 1.91 -20.19
N ALA A 90 3.81 2.61 -19.07
CA ALA A 90 4.07 4.05 -19.08
C ALA A 90 5.36 4.37 -19.84
N THR A 91 6.42 3.58 -19.61
CA THR A 91 7.70 3.70 -20.31
C THR A 91 7.54 3.50 -21.82
N GLU A 92 6.83 2.45 -22.22
CA GLU A 92 6.59 2.14 -23.63
C GLU A 92 5.67 3.18 -24.30
N ALA A 93 4.70 3.73 -23.57
CA ALA A 93 3.86 4.82 -24.04
C ALA A 93 4.67 6.10 -24.33
N LEU A 94 5.62 6.43 -23.47
CA LEU A 94 6.55 7.53 -23.69
C LEU A 94 7.48 7.26 -24.88
N ARG A 95 8.03 6.04 -24.99
CA ARG A 95 8.87 5.63 -26.12
C ARG A 95 8.13 5.83 -27.45
N CYS A 96 6.88 5.37 -27.54
CA CYS A 96 6.06 5.55 -28.74
C CYS A 96 5.79 7.02 -29.07
N GLN A 97 5.60 7.89 -28.07
CA GLN A 97 5.42 9.33 -28.31
C GLN A 97 6.69 9.96 -28.90
N VAL A 98 7.86 9.62 -28.34
CA VAL A 98 9.15 10.11 -28.84
C VAL A 98 9.38 9.60 -30.27
N GLU A 99 9.20 8.30 -30.51
CA GLU A 99 9.38 7.70 -31.83
C GLU A 99 8.39 8.25 -32.86
N ALA A 100 7.12 8.46 -32.51
CA ALA A 100 6.13 9.09 -33.39
C ALA A 100 6.52 10.51 -33.78
N GLY A 101 7.15 11.27 -32.87
CA GLY A 101 7.78 12.56 -33.16
C GLY A 101 8.86 12.46 -34.25
N PHE A 102 9.72 11.43 -34.18
CA PHE A 102 10.76 11.15 -35.18
C PHE A 102 10.23 10.55 -36.51
N VAL A 103 9.12 9.82 -36.49
CA VAL A 103 8.51 9.14 -37.66
C VAL A 103 8.01 10.13 -38.73
N THR A 104 7.73 11.38 -38.38
CA THR A 104 7.42 12.43 -39.37
C THR A 104 8.54 12.62 -40.41
N CYS A 105 9.74 12.06 -40.19
CA CYS A 105 10.88 12.19 -41.09
C CYS A 105 11.18 10.98 -42.02
N THR A 106 10.67 9.74 -41.80
CA THR A 106 11.06 8.57 -42.65
C THR A 106 10.05 7.40 -42.69
N SER A 107 9.84 6.78 -43.87
CA SER A 107 8.83 5.73 -44.10
C SER A 107 9.21 4.30 -43.67
N LYS A 108 10.50 3.97 -43.56
CA LYS A 108 10.96 2.61 -43.17
C LYS A 108 10.74 2.30 -41.69
N VAL A 109 10.73 3.31 -40.83
CA VAL A 109 10.60 3.14 -39.37
C VAL A 109 9.16 2.79 -38.97
N ARG A 110 8.17 3.15 -39.79
CA ARG A 110 6.74 2.87 -39.54
C ARG A 110 6.44 1.37 -39.40
N ASN A 111 7.05 0.52 -40.23
CA ASN A 111 6.81 -0.93 -40.19
C ASN A 111 7.44 -1.58 -38.95
N PHE A 112 8.65 -1.16 -38.57
CA PHE A 112 9.32 -1.64 -37.35
C PHE A 112 8.57 -1.23 -36.09
N ILE A 113 8.08 0.02 -36.05
CA ILE A 113 7.26 0.50 -34.94
C ILE A 113 6.00 -0.34 -34.85
N SER A 114 5.26 -0.56 -35.95
CA SER A 114 4.04 -1.38 -35.94
C SER A 114 4.26 -2.81 -35.46
N THR A 115 5.35 -3.48 -35.87
CA THR A 115 5.62 -4.87 -35.44
C THR A 115 6.03 -4.95 -33.97
N SER A 116 6.89 -4.04 -33.51
CA SER A 116 7.17 -3.89 -32.08
C SER A 116 5.91 -3.48 -31.30
N PHE A 117 4.99 -2.77 -31.96
CA PHE A 117 3.76 -2.30 -31.36
C PHE A 117 2.81 -3.46 -31.01
N ASP A 118 2.61 -4.38 -31.96
CA ASP A 118 1.71 -5.53 -31.80
C ASP A 118 2.34 -6.61 -30.89
N GLN A 119 3.65 -6.84 -31.00
CA GLN A 119 4.35 -7.81 -30.15
C GLN A 119 4.30 -7.41 -28.67
N PHE A 120 4.48 -6.12 -28.37
CA PHE A 120 4.36 -5.63 -27.00
C PHE A 120 2.91 -5.74 -26.50
N GLY A 121 1.91 -5.39 -27.33
CA GLY A 121 0.50 -5.48 -26.95
C GLY A 121 0.06 -6.89 -26.55
N SER A 122 0.40 -7.90 -27.35
CA SER A 122 0.11 -9.31 -27.05
C SER A 122 0.84 -9.83 -25.80
N LYS A 123 2.12 -9.49 -25.63
CA LYS A 123 2.88 -9.82 -24.41
C LYS A 123 2.28 -9.16 -23.17
N LEU A 124 1.83 -7.91 -23.31
CA LEU A 124 1.20 -7.16 -22.23
C LEU A 124 -0.13 -7.78 -21.81
N GLU A 125 -0.96 -8.17 -22.78
CA GLU A 125 -2.25 -8.83 -22.52
C GLU A 125 -2.05 -10.09 -21.66
N SER A 126 -1.11 -10.96 -22.03
CA SER A 126 -0.81 -12.17 -21.24
C SER A 126 -0.33 -11.87 -19.83
N LYS A 127 0.48 -10.82 -19.66
CA LYS A 127 1.03 -10.42 -18.35
C LYS A 127 -0.05 -9.83 -17.44
N ILE A 128 -0.93 -8.98 -17.96
CA ILE A 128 -2.05 -8.43 -17.18
C ILE A 128 -2.99 -9.57 -16.80
N GLN A 129 -3.27 -10.51 -17.71
CA GLN A 129 -4.10 -11.67 -17.41
C GLN A 129 -3.52 -12.52 -16.28
N GLU A 130 -2.22 -12.79 -16.29
CA GLU A 130 -1.54 -13.54 -15.22
C GLU A 130 -1.73 -12.88 -13.85
N VAL A 131 -1.54 -11.56 -13.76
CA VAL A 131 -1.74 -10.82 -12.50
C VAL A 131 -3.20 -10.83 -12.07
N VAL A 132 -4.13 -10.64 -13.02
CA VAL A 132 -5.58 -10.73 -12.74
C VAL A 132 -5.95 -12.10 -12.19
N ASP A 133 -5.44 -13.17 -12.77
CA ASP A 133 -5.72 -14.55 -12.33
C ASP A 133 -5.17 -14.81 -10.92
N LYS A 134 -3.95 -14.31 -10.62
CA LYS A 134 -3.38 -14.39 -9.27
C LYS A 134 -4.25 -13.67 -8.24
N LEU A 135 -4.69 -12.45 -8.55
CA LEU A 135 -5.54 -11.66 -7.64
C LEU A 135 -6.94 -12.28 -7.47
N GLU A 136 -7.52 -12.83 -8.53
CA GLU A 136 -8.79 -13.57 -8.48
C GLU A 136 -8.65 -14.82 -7.59
N ASN A 137 -7.57 -15.57 -7.74
CA ASN A 137 -7.27 -16.71 -6.88
C ASN A 137 -7.16 -16.30 -5.40
N LEU A 138 -6.43 -15.22 -5.10
CA LEU A 138 -6.32 -14.70 -3.73
C LEU A 138 -7.68 -14.25 -3.18
N ALA A 139 -8.49 -13.59 -4.01
CA ALA A 139 -9.83 -13.16 -3.62
C ALA A 139 -10.76 -14.34 -3.30
N SER A 140 -10.62 -15.45 -4.02
CA SER A 140 -11.39 -16.67 -3.78
C SER A 140 -11.07 -17.31 -2.41
N GLN A 141 -9.85 -17.13 -1.90
CA GLN A 141 -9.40 -17.69 -0.63
C GLN A 141 -9.92 -16.95 0.60
N ILE A 142 -10.26 -15.65 0.47
CA ILE A 142 -10.64 -14.74 1.56
C ILE A 142 -11.58 -15.39 2.59
N ASN A 143 -12.66 -16.02 2.13
CA ASN A 143 -13.65 -16.63 3.01
C ASN A 143 -13.11 -17.87 3.75
N ALA A 144 -12.27 -18.66 3.08
CA ALA A 144 -11.69 -19.89 3.62
C ALA A 144 -10.65 -19.58 4.72
N ILE A 145 -9.88 -18.51 4.55
CA ILE A 145 -8.90 -18.04 5.55
C ILE A 145 -9.51 -17.12 6.62
N GLY A 146 -10.83 -16.91 6.57
CA GLY A 146 -11.57 -16.18 7.60
C GLY A 146 -11.26 -14.69 7.68
N LEU A 147 -10.81 -14.08 6.59
CA LEU A 147 -10.59 -12.64 6.49
C LEU A 147 -11.93 -11.88 6.40
N ARG A 148 -12.00 -10.73 7.05
CA ARG A 148 -13.22 -9.91 7.11
C ARG A 148 -12.96 -8.52 6.53
N GLU A 149 -13.97 -7.98 5.85
CA GLU A 149 -13.92 -6.58 5.42
C GLU A 149 -13.80 -5.67 6.64
N GLY A 150 -12.84 -4.75 6.60
CA GLY A 150 -12.68 -3.73 7.61
C GLY A 150 -13.90 -2.83 7.64
N VAL A 151 -14.79 -3.03 8.62
CA VAL A 151 -15.86 -2.07 8.90
C VAL A 151 -15.18 -0.83 9.45
N GLU A 152 -15.04 0.20 8.62
CA GLU A 152 -14.64 1.55 9.00
C GLU A 152 -15.75 2.14 9.90
N GLY A 153 -15.78 1.67 11.15
CA GLY A 153 -16.98 1.83 11.98
C GLY A 153 -16.96 0.98 13.24
N ARG A 154 -15.80 0.73 13.84
CA ARG A 154 -15.72 0.56 15.29
C ARG A 154 -14.52 1.34 15.77
N SER A 155 -14.80 2.56 16.24
CA SER A 155 -14.02 3.14 17.30
C SER A 155 -13.78 2.02 18.31
N SER A 156 -12.53 1.58 18.40
CA SER A 156 -12.12 0.82 19.57
C SER A 156 -12.42 1.75 20.72
N GLN A 157 -13.54 1.50 21.40
CA GLN A 157 -13.92 2.21 22.60
C GLN A 157 -12.86 1.79 23.60
N ARG A 158 -11.74 2.52 23.58
CA ARG A 158 -10.67 2.41 24.54
C ARG A 158 -11.34 2.63 25.87
N VAL A 159 -11.56 1.55 26.60
CA VAL A 159 -12.07 1.63 27.97
C VAL A 159 -11.08 2.55 28.68
N PRO A 160 -11.50 3.73 29.18
CA PRO A 160 -10.62 4.55 29.97
C PRO A 160 -10.20 3.70 31.16
N THR A 161 -8.91 3.39 31.26
CA THR A 161 -8.38 2.76 32.46
C THR A 161 -8.52 3.80 33.55
N THR A 162 -9.49 3.62 34.43
CA THR A 162 -9.65 4.46 35.62
C THR A 162 -8.49 4.14 36.57
N SER A 163 -7.34 4.77 36.34
CA SER A 163 -6.32 4.91 37.37
C SER A 163 -6.71 6.14 38.18
N LEU A 164 -7.52 5.93 39.21
CA LEU A 164 -7.69 6.90 40.28
C LEU A 164 -6.41 6.85 41.13
N VAL A 165 -5.39 7.61 40.72
CA VAL A 165 -4.38 8.04 41.67
C VAL A 165 -5.00 9.19 42.43
N ASP A 166 -5.26 8.95 43.70
CA ASP A 166 -5.78 9.95 44.62
C ASP A 166 -4.83 11.16 44.66
N PRO A 167 -5.29 12.37 44.28
CA PRO A 167 -4.44 13.55 44.18
C PRO A 167 -3.93 14.05 45.53
N GLU A 168 -4.47 13.58 46.67
CA GLU A 168 -3.94 13.98 47.98
C GLU A 168 -2.60 13.31 48.26
N THR A 169 -2.34 12.11 47.73
CA THR A 169 -1.08 11.39 48.01
C THR A 169 0.14 12.07 47.36
N ILE A 170 -0.04 12.73 46.21
CA ILE A 170 1.04 13.40 45.48
C ILE A 170 1.45 14.72 46.18
N ILE A 171 0.49 15.41 46.81
CA ILE A 171 0.76 16.68 47.51
C ILE A 171 1.57 16.43 48.78
N TYR A 172 1.28 15.36 49.53
CA TYR A 172 2.04 15.04 50.74
C TYR A 172 3.49 14.57 50.44
N ASP A 173 3.75 13.83 49.35
CA ASP A 173 5.13 13.46 48.98
C ASP A 173 5.96 14.68 48.54
N TRP A 174 5.34 15.65 47.85
CA TRP A 174 6.02 16.87 47.40
C TRP A 174 6.36 17.81 48.57
N LEU A 175 5.46 17.95 49.54
CA LEU A 175 5.72 18.75 50.76
C LEU A 175 6.75 18.09 51.69
N ALA A 176 6.77 16.76 51.79
CA ALA A 176 7.78 16.04 52.55
C ALA A 176 9.19 16.18 51.95
N LYS A 177 9.31 16.19 50.61
CA LYS A 177 10.59 16.41 49.91
C LYS A 177 11.10 17.83 50.03
N THR A 178 10.23 18.84 49.97
CA THR A 178 10.66 20.25 50.02
C THR A 178 11.06 20.71 51.41
N THR A 179 10.49 20.10 52.47
CA THR A 179 10.88 20.39 53.86
C THR A 179 12.29 19.88 54.21
N SER A 180 12.79 18.86 53.50
CA SER A 180 14.17 18.36 53.71
C SER A 180 15.25 19.24 53.08
N VAL A 181 14.90 20.19 52.20
CA VAL A 181 15.86 21.04 51.47
C VAL A 181 16.12 22.38 52.19
N LEU A 182 15.30 22.77 53.17
CA LEU A 182 15.46 24.03 53.91
C LEU A 182 16.21 23.91 55.24
N HIS A 183 16.71 22.72 55.62
CA HIS A 183 17.50 22.55 56.85
C HIS A 183 18.99 22.27 56.63
N PHE A 184 19.52 22.41 55.40
CA PHE A 184 20.94 22.17 55.14
C PHE A 184 21.55 23.23 54.20
N GLY A 185 21.93 24.36 54.78
CA GLY A 185 22.96 25.25 54.26
C GLY A 185 22.51 26.69 53.97
N ILE A 186 23.23 27.75 54.33
CA ILE A 186 24.53 27.87 54.99
C ILE A 186 24.63 29.28 55.61
N GLU A 187 25.23 29.29 56.80
CA GLU A 187 25.96 30.34 57.49
C GLU A 187 26.77 31.30 56.59
N MET A 188 26.59 32.62 56.71
CA MET A 188 27.61 33.62 56.31
C MET A 188 27.57 34.83 57.27
N LYS A 189 28.42 34.77 58.30
CA LYS A 189 29.06 35.91 59.00
C LYS A 189 30.21 36.47 58.13
N PRO A 190 30.93 37.55 58.49
CA PRO A 190 30.61 38.73 59.32
C PRO A 190 31.09 40.06 58.68
N LEU A 191 30.74 41.21 59.29
CA LEU A 191 31.66 42.31 59.66
C LEU A 191 30.94 43.25 60.64
#